data_AF-A0A1J5C3N8-F1
#
_entry.id   AF-A0A1J5C3N8-F1
#
_cell.length_a   1.000
_cell.length_b   1.000
_cell.length_c   1.000
_cell.angle_alpha   90.00
_cell.angle_beta   90.00
_cell.angle_gamma   90.00
#
_symmetry.space_group_name_H-M   'P 1'
#
loop_
_entity.id
_entity.type
_entity.pdbx_description
1 polymer ?
#
loop_
_entity_poly.entity_id
_entity_poly.type
_entity_poly.pdbx_seq_one_letter_code
_entity_poly.pdbx_strand_id
1 'polypeptide(L)'
;MRWPVVDNKETLWRFREGYDPYVKKGEGIRFYGKPDGKAVIFALPYQPPAESPDKEYDMWLSTGRVLEHWHSGSMTQRVPELHKAFPDAWVFMHPDDAKKRGLKRGDAVKVVSRRGEVVTRVETRGRNKPPVGLVFIPWFDESRLVNKLTLDATCPISKETDYKKCAVKVVKV
;
A
#
# COMPACT_ATOMS: atom_id res chain seq x y z
N MET A 1 16.90 -13.87 15.63
CA MET A 1 17.18 -12.59 16.27
C MET A 1 16.00 -11.65 16.25
N ARG A 2 15.27 -11.67 17.37
CA ARG A 2 14.28 -10.65 17.73
C ARG A 2 14.96 -9.56 18.55
N TRP A 3 14.90 -8.33 18.05
CA TRP A 3 15.47 -7.15 18.71
C TRP A 3 14.52 -6.61 19.79
N PRO A 4 15.01 -6.07 20.93
CA PRO A 4 16.42 -5.96 21.31
C PRO A 4 17.03 -7.29 21.72
N VAL A 5 18.33 -7.42 21.42
CA VAL A 5 19.17 -8.48 21.94
C VAL A 5 20.02 -7.87 23.06
N VAL A 6 19.86 -8.36 24.28
CA VAL A 6 20.60 -7.89 25.46
C VAL A 6 21.36 -9.08 26.01
N ASP A 7 22.67 -8.93 26.19
CA ASP A 7 23.55 -10.02 26.66
C ASP A 7 23.36 -11.33 25.87
N ASN A 8 23.27 -11.23 24.54
CA ASN A 8 23.00 -12.35 23.61
C ASN A 8 21.67 -13.08 23.83
N LYS A 9 20.75 -12.54 24.64
CA LYS A 9 19.40 -13.05 24.79
C LYS A 9 18.44 -12.22 23.95
N GLU A 10 17.75 -12.90 23.04
CA GLU A 10 16.71 -12.27 22.23
C GLU A 10 15.49 -11.92 23.09
N THR A 11 14.89 -10.76 22.83
CA THR A 11 13.62 -10.41 23.46
C THR A 11 12.50 -11.15 22.74
N LEU A 12 11.98 -12.21 23.36
CA LEU A 12 10.92 -13.05 22.78
C LEU A 12 9.57 -12.33 22.78
N TRP A 13 9.30 -11.53 23.81
CA TRP A 13 8.11 -10.70 23.97
C TRP A 13 8.48 -9.40 24.68
N ARG A 14 8.43 -8.27 23.96
CA ARG A 14 8.72 -6.94 24.51
C ARG A 14 7.74 -6.53 25.62
N PHE A 15 8.26 -5.76 26.57
CA PHE A 15 7.54 -5.15 27.68
C PHE A 15 6.93 -6.13 28.68
N ARG A 16 7.28 -7.43 28.64
CA ARG A 16 6.75 -8.43 29.57
C ARG A 16 7.85 -9.05 30.43
N GLU A 17 7.59 -9.13 31.74
CA GLU A 17 8.47 -9.78 32.71
C GLU A 17 8.78 -11.23 32.29
N GLY A 18 10.04 -11.63 32.44
CA GLY A 18 10.54 -12.96 32.08
C GLY A 18 10.86 -13.14 30.59
N TYR A 19 10.42 -12.23 29.72
CA TYR A 19 10.69 -12.28 28.27
C TYR A 19 11.50 -11.09 27.76
N ASP A 20 11.28 -9.91 28.35
CA ASP A 20 12.02 -8.69 28.06
C ASP A 20 13.01 -8.40 29.20
N PRO A 21 14.33 -8.41 28.93
CA PRO A 21 15.35 -8.19 29.96
C PRO A 21 15.28 -6.79 30.61
N TYR A 22 14.59 -5.83 29.98
CA TYR A 22 14.41 -4.49 30.55
C TYR A 22 13.24 -4.39 31.54
N VAL A 23 12.40 -5.42 31.66
CA VAL A 23 11.27 -5.43 32.60
C VAL A 23 11.70 -6.08 33.91
N LYS A 24 11.63 -5.34 35.01
CA LYS A 24 12.09 -5.83 36.30
C LYS A 24 11.11 -6.84 36.88
N LYS A 25 11.63 -7.73 37.72
CA LYS A 25 10.82 -8.71 38.45
C LYS A 25 9.75 -7.99 39.28
N GLY A 26 8.50 -8.44 39.19
CA GLY A 26 7.35 -7.87 39.89
C GLY A 26 6.63 -6.74 39.14
N GLU A 27 7.09 -6.34 37.96
CA GLU A 27 6.41 -5.31 37.15
C GLU A 27 5.35 -5.89 36.20
N GLY A 28 5.42 -7.19 35.87
CA GLY A 28 4.49 -7.85 34.96
C GLY A 28 4.57 -7.35 33.52
N ILE A 29 4.06 -6.14 33.25
CA ILE A 29 4.18 -5.42 31.98
C ILE A 29 4.64 -3.99 32.24
N ARG A 30 5.72 -3.56 31.55
CA ARG A 30 6.23 -2.19 31.66
C ARG A 30 6.70 -1.62 30.32
N PHE A 31 6.11 -0.49 29.93
CA PHE A 31 6.51 0.29 28.76
C PHE A 31 7.64 1.27 29.11
N TYR A 32 8.85 0.75 29.34
CA TYR A 32 10.02 1.50 29.82
C TYR A 32 10.53 2.61 28.89
N GLY A 33 9.97 2.75 27.69
CA GLY A 33 10.16 3.94 26.85
C GLY A 33 9.39 5.17 27.32
N LYS A 34 8.42 5.02 28.24
CA LYS A 34 7.67 6.11 28.87
C LYS A 34 8.10 6.27 30.34
N PRO A 35 8.27 7.50 30.85
CA PRO A 35 8.71 7.73 32.22
C PRO A 35 7.84 7.05 33.29
N ASP A 36 6.53 6.98 33.07
CA ASP A 36 5.55 6.37 33.97
C ASP A 36 5.35 4.86 33.72
N GLY A 37 6.03 4.28 32.73
CA GLY A 37 5.96 2.86 32.39
C GLY A 37 4.64 2.42 31.75
N LYS A 38 3.76 3.35 31.36
CA LYS A 38 2.42 3.05 30.81
C LYS A 38 2.36 3.26 29.30
N ALA A 39 1.55 2.45 28.63
CA ALA A 39 1.15 2.75 27.25
C ALA A 39 0.13 3.89 27.27
N VAL A 40 0.11 4.68 26.20
CA VAL A 40 -0.83 5.79 26.05
C VAL A 40 -1.96 5.36 25.12
N ILE A 41 -3.20 5.50 25.59
CA ILE A 41 -4.40 5.37 24.75
C ILE A 41 -4.76 6.78 24.28
N PHE A 42 -4.83 6.98 22.96
CA PHE A 42 -5.20 8.26 22.35
C PHE A 42 -6.63 8.20 21.82
N ALA A 43 -7.45 9.20 22.16
CA ALA A 43 -8.72 9.45 21.51
C ALA A 43 -8.49 10.41 20.33
N LEU A 44 -8.57 9.89 19.10
CA LEU A 44 -8.32 10.64 17.87
C LEU A 44 -9.58 10.60 16.97
N PRO A 45 -10.00 11.74 16.39
CA PRO A 45 -11.17 11.77 15.53
C PRO A 45 -10.89 11.18 14.14
N TYR A 46 -11.96 10.85 13.42
CA TYR A 46 -11.89 10.63 11.99
C TYR A 46 -11.59 11.95 11.26
N GLN A 47 -10.75 11.89 10.23
CA GLN A 47 -10.57 12.94 9.23
C GLN A 47 -10.58 12.31 7.84
N PRO A 48 -11.21 12.95 6.84
CA PRO A 48 -11.29 12.40 5.50
C PRO A 48 -9.94 12.41 4.78
N PRO A 49 -9.79 11.61 3.70
CA PRO A 49 -8.61 11.67 2.84
C PRO A 49 -8.39 13.05 2.22
N ALA A 50 -7.13 13.40 1.95
CA ALA A 50 -6.76 14.66 1.31
C ALA A 50 -7.39 14.84 -0.08
N GLU A 51 -7.60 13.75 -0.80
CA GLU A 51 -8.30 13.72 -2.08
C GLU A 51 -9.24 12.51 -2.11
N SER A 52 -10.52 12.74 -2.35
CA SER A 52 -11.53 11.69 -2.53
C SER A 52 -12.11 11.73 -3.94
N PRO A 53 -12.65 10.61 -4.47
CA PRO A 53 -13.32 10.58 -5.77
C PRO A 53 -14.46 11.59 -5.84
N ASP A 54 -14.66 12.11 -7.04
CA ASP A 54 -15.71 13.06 -7.37
C ASP A 54 -16.31 12.75 -8.75
N LYS A 55 -17.03 13.72 -9.32
CA LYS A 55 -17.71 13.56 -10.61
C LYS A 55 -16.75 13.37 -11.79
N GLU A 56 -15.55 13.95 -11.73
CA GLU A 56 -14.55 13.84 -12.81
C GLU A 56 -13.61 12.66 -12.59
N TYR A 57 -13.13 12.48 -11.36
CA TYR A 57 -12.22 11.41 -10.97
C TYR A 57 -12.99 10.41 -10.10
N ASP A 58 -13.71 9.51 -10.75
CA ASP A 58 -14.78 8.71 -10.14
C ASP A 58 -14.34 7.40 -9.47
N MET A 59 -13.04 7.17 -9.35
CA MET A 59 -12.46 5.95 -8.76
C MET A 59 -11.39 6.28 -7.73
N TRP A 60 -11.35 5.49 -6.65
CA TRP A 60 -10.19 5.43 -5.76
C TRP A 60 -9.02 4.73 -6.46
N LEU A 61 -7.82 5.28 -6.36
CA LEU A 61 -6.57 4.58 -6.65
C LEU A 61 -5.90 4.15 -5.35
N SER A 62 -5.63 2.85 -5.24
CA SER A 62 -4.67 2.32 -4.27
C SER A 62 -3.46 1.73 -4.98
N THR A 63 -2.27 1.89 -4.39
CA THR A 63 -1.03 1.34 -4.95
C THR A 63 -0.38 0.37 -3.98
N GLY A 64 0.45 -0.53 -4.51
CA GLY A 64 1.14 -1.50 -3.65
C GLY A 64 2.09 -2.41 -4.40
N ARG A 65 2.25 -3.62 -3.86
CA ARG A 65 3.23 -4.60 -4.32
C ARG A 65 2.51 -5.88 -4.75
N VAL A 66 3.25 -6.74 -5.45
CA VAL A 66 2.88 -8.13 -5.71
C VAL A 66 3.98 -9.02 -5.14
N LEU A 67 3.67 -10.30 -4.94
CA LEU A 67 4.55 -11.26 -4.28
C LEU A 67 5.93 -11.36 -4.96
N GLU A 68 5.93 -11.37 -6.28
CA GLU A 68 7.07 -11.68 -7.14
C GLU A 68 8.08 -10.53 -7.24
N HIS A 69 7.67 -9.31 -6.87
CA HIS A 69 8.43 -8.11 -7.20
C HIS A 69 8.74 -7.24 -6.00
N TRP A 70 10.03 -6.88 -5.92
CA TRP A 70 10.54 -5.97 -4.91
C TRP A 70 10.56 -4.55 -5.46
N HIS A 71 9.73 -3.69 -4.85
CA HIS A 71 9.76 -2.25 -5.08
C HIS A 71 9.69 -1.93 -6.58
N SER A 72 10.63 -1.15 -7.12
CA SER A 72 10.66 -0.68 -8.51
C SER A 72 11.05 -1.77 -9.52
N GLY A 73 11.09 -3.04 -9.12
CA GLY A 73 11.40 -4.15 -10.03
C GLY A 73 12.85 -4.21 -10.49
N SER A 74 13.71 -3.25 -10.16
CA SER A 74 15.08 -3.16 -10.72
C SER A 74 15.93 -4.41 -10.47
N MET A 75 15.70 -5.15 -9.39
CA MET A 75 16.32 -6.46 -9.20
C MET A 75 15.44 -7.58 -9.73
N THR A 76 14.18 -7.63 -9.30
CA THR A 76 13.30 -8.79 -9.50
C THR A 76 12.75 -8.93 -10.91
N GLN A 77 12.59 -7.84 -11.68
CA GLN A 77 12.23 -7.93 -13.11
C GLN A 77 13.40 -8.43 -13.96
N ARG A 78 14.62 -8.51 -13.42
CA ARG A 78 15.80 -9.08 -14.11
C ARG A 78 16.00 -10.56 -13.82
N VAL A 79 15.20 -11.14 -12.91
CA VAL A 79 15.17 -12.59 -12.67
C VAL A 79 14.12 -13.20 -13.62
N PRO A 80 14.51 -14.06 -14.57
CA PRO A 80 13.62 -14.54 -15.64
C PRO A 80 12.32 -15.18 -15.12
N GLU A 81 12.40 -15.98 -14.06
CA GLU A 81 11.26 -16.68 -13.46
C GLU A 81 10.27 -15.69 -12.84
N LEU A 82 10.77 -14.66 -12.14
CA LEU A 82 9.93 -13.64 -11.51
C LEU A 82 9.28 -12.74 -12.55
N HIS A 83 10.03 -12.32 -13.57
CA HIS A 83 9.48 -11.53 -14.68
C HIS A 83 8.40 -12.31 -15.44
N LYS A 84 8.63 -13.59 -15.76
CA LYS A 84 7.63 -14.44 -16.43
C LYS A 84 6.38 -14.64 -15.58
N ALA A 85 6.51 -14.72 -14.25
CA ALA A 85 5.39 -14.92 -13.34
C ALA A 85 4.46 -13.70 -13.26
N PHE A 86 5.00 -12.48 -13.36
CA PHE A 86 4.19 -11.24 -13.34
C PHE A 86 4.85 -10.13 -14.20
N PRO A 87 4.73 -10.17 -15.54
CA PRO A 87 5.56 -9.34 -16.42
C PRO A 87 5.26 -7.84 -16.36
N ASP A 88 3.97 -7.47 -16.27
CA ASP A 88 3.50 -6.08 -16.41
C ASP A 88 2.60 -5.67 -15.23
N ALA A 89 2.66 -4.40 -14.82
CA ALA A 89 1.73 -3.88 -13.82
C ALA A 89 0.35 -3.56 -14.43
N TRP A 90 -0.67 -4.36 -14.11
CA TRP A 90 -2.06 -4.17 -14.59
C TRP A 90 -2.89 -3.32 -13.63
N VAL A 91 -3.97 -2.70 -14.13
CA VAL A 91 -5.00 -2.10 -13.27
C VAL A 91 -6.02 -3.14 -12.88
N PHE A 92 -6.02 -3.54 -11.61
CA PHE A 92 -7.03 -4.42 -11.05
C PHE A 92 -8.31 -3.63 -10.80
N MET A 93 -9.42 -4.12 -11.33
CA MET A 93 -10.71 -3.44 -11.35
C MET A 93 -11.85 -4.44 -11.10
N HIS A 94 -12.89 -4.01 -10.41
CA HIS A 94 -14.11 -4.82 -10.25
C HIS A 94 -14.76 -5.09 -11.63
N PRO A 95 -15.29 -6.30 -11.90
CA PRO A 95 -15.96 -6.61 -13.17
C PRO A 95 -17.10 -5.64 -13.55
N ASP A 96 -17.89 -5.18 -12.58
CA ASP A 96 -18.98 -4.23 -12.83
C ASP A 96 -18.49 -2.83 -13.21
N ASP A 97 -17.36 -2.39 -12.65
CA ASP A 97 -16.74 -1.13 -13.04
C ASP A 97 -16.20 -1.17 -14.47
N ALA A 98 -15.62 -2.31 -14.85
CA ALA A 98 -15.18 -2.55 -16.22
C ALA A 98 -16.38 -2.58 -17.18
N LYS A 99 -17.44 -3.31 -16.82
CA LYS A 99 -18.68 -3.39 -17.60
C LYS A 99 -19.33 -2.02 -17.80
N LYS A 100 -19.46 -1.22 -16.73
CA LYS A 100 -20.00 0.15 -16.77
C LYS A 100 -19.22 1.05 -17.74
N ARG A 101 -17.92 0.78 -17.91
CA ARG A 101 -17.00 1.54 -18.77
C ARG A 101 -16.79 0.90 -20.16
N GLY A 102 -17.49 -0.19 -20.48
CA GLY A 102 -17.32 -0.89 -21.76
C GLY A 102 -15.93 -1.53 -21.93
N LEU A 103 -15.26 -1.85 -20.83
CA LEU A 103 -13.92 -2.42 -20.80
C LEU A 103 -13.98 -3.94 -20.65
N LYS A 104 -13.08 -4.64 -21.35
CA LYS A 104 -12.83 -6.07 -21.17
C LYS A 104 -11.47 -6.29 -20.51
N ARG A 105 -11.30 -7.46 -19.89
CA ARG A 105 -9.98 -7.88 -19.38
C ARG A 105 -8.95 -7.85 -20.51
N GLY A 106 -7.81 -7.23 -20.26
CA GLY A 106 -6.72 -7.06 -21.23
C GLY A 106 -6.82 -5.81 -22.10
N ASP A 107 -7.96 -5.09 -22.11
CA ASP A 107 -8.08 -3.81 -22.82
C ASP A 107 -7.03 -2.83 -22.30
N ALA A 108 -6.39 -2.12 -23.23
CA ALA A 108 -5.52 -1.00 -22.90
C ALA A 108 -6.37 0.18 -22.40
N VAL A 109 -5.95 0.74 -21.28
CA VAL A 109 -6.63 1.85 -20.61
C VAL A 109 -5.62 2.88 -20.14
N LYS A 110 -6.06 4.12 -20.12
CA LYS A 110 -5.34 5.23 -19.51
C LYS A 110 -5.97 5.52 -18.14
N VAL A 111 -5.16 5.44 -17.10
CA VAL A 111 -5.52 5.86 -15.74
C VAL A 111 -5.01 7.28 -15.55
N VAL A 112 -5.91 8.20 -15.21
CA VAL A 112 -5.64 9.64 -15.17
C VAL A 112 -5.99 10.18 -13.79
N SER A 113 -5.08 10.95 -13.22
CA SER A 113 -5.31 11.78 -12.03
C SER A 113 -5.21 13.26 -12.40
N ARG A 114 -5.36 14.16 -11.42
CA ARG A 114 -5.08 15.59 -11.61
C ARG A 114 -3.62 15.90 -11.96
N ARG A 115 -2.70 14.99 -11.64
CA ARG A 115 -1.25 15.21 -11.71
C ARG A 115 -0.59 14.58 -12.92
N GLY A 116 -1.24 13.60 -13.55
CA GLY A 116 -0.67 12.85 -14.66
C GLY A 116 -1.46 11.62 -15.03
N GLU A 117 -0.87 10.84 -15.94
CA GLU A 117 -1.50 9.66 -16.54
C GLU A 117 -0.51 8.49 -16.72
N VAL A 118 -1.05 7.27 -16.74
CA VAL A 118 -0.33 6.03 -17.06
C VAL A 118 -1.23 5.16 -17.94
N VAL A 119 -0.67 4.56 -19.00
CA VAL A 119 -1.36 3.58 -19.84
C VAL A 119 -1.02 2.18 -19.35
N THR A 120 -2.01 1.34 -19.07
CA THR A 120 -1.84 -0.07 -18.68
C THR A 120 -3.00 -0.94 -19.22
N ARG A 121 -3.16 -2.18 -18.75
CA ARG A 121 -4.23 -3.11 -19.12
C ARG A 121 -5.12 -3.45 -17.93
N VAL A 122 -6.39 -3.72 -18.22
CA VAL A 122 -7.39 -4.09 -17.19
C VAL A 122 -7.25 -5.55 -16.75
N GLU A 123 -7.19 -5.80 -15.44
CA GLU A 123 -7.38 -7.11 -14.81
C GLU A 123 -8.69 -7.15 -14.02
N THR A 124 -9.60 -8.08 -14.33
CA THR A 124 -10.87 -8.26 -13.59
C THR A 124 -11.02 -9.63 -12.92
N ARG A 125 -10.06 -10.53 -13.12
CA ARG A 125 -10.07 -11.93 -12.65
C ARG A 125 -8.80 -12.32 -11.89
N GLY A 126 -7.94 -11.35 -11.59
CA GLY A 126 -6.66 -11.58 -10.94
C GLY A 126 -6.77 -11.77 -9.42
N ARG A 127 -5.59 -11.81 -8.77
CA ARG A 127 -5.47 -12.06 -7.32
C ARG A 127 -6.01 -10.93 -6.43
N ASN A 128 -6.01 -9.69 -6.92
CA ASN A 128 -6.63 -8.57 -6.23
C ASN A 128 -8.06 -8.37 -6.74
N LYS A 129 -9.02 -8.33 -5.81
CA LYS A 129 -10.45 -8.18 -6.10
C LYS A 129 -10.98 -6.93 -5.38
N PRO A 130 -10.71 -5.73 -5.92
CA PRO A 130 -11.18 -4.49 -5.30
C PRO A 130 -12.71 -4.41 -5.33
N PRO A 131 -13.34 -3.69 -4.38
CA PRO A 131 -14.76 -3.38 -4.45
C PRO A 131 -15.06 -2.41 -5.61
N VAL A 132 -16.34 -2.28 -5.96
CA VAL A 132 -16.80 -1.27 -6.91
C VAL A 132 -16.36 0.13 -6.45
N GLY A 133 -15.85 0.95 -7.37
CA GLY A 133 -15.35 2.31 -7.10
C GLY A 133 -13.87 2.39 -6.71
N LEU A 134 -13.14 1.28 -6.72
CA LEU A 134 -11.71 1.24 -6.40
C LEU A 134 -10.91 0.46 -7.44
N VAL A 135 -9.73 1.00 -7.81
CA VAL A 135 -8.72 0.29 -8.59
C VAL A 135 -7.42 0.14 -7.82
N PHE A 136 -6.70 -0.95 -8.11
CA PHE A 136 -5.37 -1.21 -7.56
C PHE A 136 -4.34 -1.34 -8.67
N ILE A 137 -3.19 -0.68 -8.52
CA ILE A 137 -2.06 -0.80 -9.45
C ILE A 137 -0.77 -1.04 -8.67
N PRO A 138 -0.05 -2.15 -8.89
CA PRO A 138 1.27 -2.34 -8.30
C PRO A 138 2.31 -1.45 -9.00
N TRP A 139 3.32 -0.98 -8.29
CA TRP A 139 4.26 0.05 -8.81
C TRP A 139 5.63 -0.50 -9.24
N PHE A 140 5.76 -1.82 -9.42
CA PHE A 140 7.07 -2.41 -9.73
C PHE A 140 7.57 -2.20 -11.15
N ASP A 141 6.68 -1.81 -12.06
CA ASP A 141 6.95 -1.77 -13.48
C ASP A 141 7.41 -0.36 -13.90
N GLU A 142 8.68 -0.22 -14.26
CA GLU A 142 9.26 1.06 -14.66
C GLU A 142 8.66 1.62 -15.96
N SER A 143 8.02 0.80 -16.78
CA SER A 143 7.28 1.24 -17.98
C SER A 143 5.89 1.81 -17.64
N ARG A 144 5.46 1.67 -16.37
CA ARG A 144 4.17 2.07 -15.82
C ARG A 144 4.38 2.85 -14.53
N LEU A 145 4.90 4.07 -14.64
CA LEU A 145 5.24 4.93 -13.51
C LEU A 145 4.00 5.44 -12.73
N VAL A 146 3.36 4.57 -11.95
CA VAL A 146 2.11 4.82 -11.20
C VAL A 146 2.20 6.04 -10.29
N ASN A 147 3.39 6.36 -9.77
CA ASN A 147 3.59 7.54 -8.93
C ASN A 147 3.37 8.88 -9.66
N LYS A 148 3.26 8.90 -11.00
CA LYS A 148 2.74 10.06 -11.75
C LYS A 148 1.28 10.39 -11.40
N LEU A 149 0.54 9.43 -10.83
CA LEU A 149 -0.87 9.56 -10.46
C LEU A 149 -1.06 9.98 -8.99
N THR A 150 -0.12 9.60 -8.14
CA THR A 150 -0.25 9.70 -6.68
C THR A 150 -0.15 11.15 -6.21
N LEU A 151 -0.84 11.46 -5.12
CA LEU A 151 -0.73 12.73 -4.42
C LEU A 151 0.35 12.61 -3.33
N ASP A 152 1.24 13.59 -3.23
CA ASP A 152 2.30 13.68 -2.23
C ASP A 152 1.82 14.25 -0.88
N ALA A 153 0.51 14.16 -0.61
CA ALA A 153 -0.06 14.50 0.70
C ALA A 153 0.48 13.57 1.78
N THR A 154 0.84 14.14 2.93
CA THR A 154 1.51 13.42 4.01
C THR A 154 0.72 13.51 5.31
N CYS A 155 0.96 12.55 6.21
CA CYS A 155 0.61 12.74 7.60
C CYS A 155 1.34 13.98 8.14
N PRO A 156 0.63 14.97 8.72
CA PRO A 156 1.27 16.20 9.17
C PRO A 156 2.25 15.97 10.33
N ILE A 157 2.16 14.82 11.02
CA ILE A 157 3.04 14.43 12.13
C ILE A 157 4.28 13.67 11.62
N SER A 158 4.10 12.55 10.91
CA SER A 158 5.20 11.67 10.50
C SER A 158 5.87 12.05 9.18
N LYS A 159 5.22 12.90 8.37
CA LYS A 159 5.63 13.27 7.00
C LYS A 159 5.62 12.11 6.00
N GLU A 160 5.00 10.99 6.36
CA GLU A 160 4.84 9.84 5.47
C GLU A 160 3.72 10.09 4.44
N THR A 161 4.02 9.89 3.16
CA THR A 161 3.08 10.07 2.05
C THR A 161 2.01 8.98 2.00
N ASP A 162 0.77 9.38 1.73
CA ASP A 162 -0.34 8.47 1.57
C ASP A 162 -0.47 7.93 0.13
N TYR A 163 0.31 6.90 -0.19
CA TYR A 163 0.23 6.23 -1.49
C TYR A 163 -1.01 5.32 -1.67
N LYS A 164 -1.92 5.27 -0.69
CA LYS A 164 -3.00 4.27 -0.65
C LYS A 164 -4.33 4.80 -1.14
N LYS A 165 -4.47 6.12 -1.31
CA LYS A 165 -5.71 6.76 -1.71
C LYS A 165 -5.44 8.08 -2.44
N CYS A 166 -5.96 8.18 -3.65
CA CYS A 166 -6.19 9.41 -4.37
C CYS A 166 -7.29 9.16 -5.42
N ALA A 167 -7.77 10.20 -6.10
CA ALA A 167 -8.83 10.10 -7.08
C ALA A 167 -8.25 9.94 -8.50
N VAL A 168 -8.80 9.00 -9.25
CA VAL A 168 -8.49 8.79 -10.67
C VAL A 168 -9.75 8.56 -11.49
N LYS A 169 -9.63 8.73 -12.81
CA LYS A 169 -10.57 8.19 -13.81
C LYS A 169 -9.85 7.18 -14.68
N VAL A 170 -10.60 6.20 -15.17
CA VAL A 170 -10.08 5.17 -16.09
C VAL A 170 -10.82 5.29 -17.42
N VAL A 171 -10.07 5.55 -18.48
CA VAL A 171 -10.62 5.72 -19.84
C VAL A 171 -9.99 4.70 -20.79
N LYS A 172 -10.76 4.27 -21.79
CA LYS A 172 -10.25 3.41 -22.85
C LYS A 172 -9.26 4.19 -23.72
N VAL A 173 -8.18 3.53 -24.16
CA VAL A 173 -7.26 4.06 -25.18
C VAL A 173 -7.86 3.89 -26.56
#